data_AF-A0A6C0CZU3-F1
#
_entry.id   AF-A0A6C0CZU3-F1
#
_cell.length_a   1.000
_cell.length_b   1.000
_cell.length_c   1.000
_cell.angle_alpha   90.00
_cell.angle_beta   90.00
_cell.angle_gamma   90.00
#
_symmetry.space_group_name_H-M   'P 1'
#
loop_
_entity.id
_entity.type
_entity.pdbx_description
1 polymer ?
#
loop_
_entity_poly.entity_id
_entity_poly.type
_entity_poly.pdbx_seq_one_letter_code
_entity_poly.pdbx_strand_id
1 'polypeptide(L)'
;MELRTILKCATHNSLVICDELAVGTELTSAISIVGASIVQLENRDISFISASHLHEVSNLDNIKRLTRLQIYHMNVTYDEVKKVLIY
;
A
#
# COMPACT_ATOMS: atom_id res chain seq x y z
N MET A 1 5.33 11.51 10.02
CA MET A 1 4.96 12.94 9.75
C MET A 1 4.74 13.16 8.25
N GLU A 2 5.41 12.36 7.41
CA GLU A 2 5.41 12.37 5.96
C GLU A 2 4.02 12.12 5.36
N LEU A 3 3.30 11.09 5.82
CA LEU A 3 2.00 10.71 5.26
C LEU A 3 0.98 11.86 5.27
N ARG A 4 0.94 12.62 6.36
CA ARG A 4 0.08 13.81 6.48
C ARG A 4 0.46 14.88 5.45
N THR A 5 1.75 15.08 5.19
CA THR A 5 2.22 16.03 4.17
C THR A 5 1.87 15.55 2.77
N ILE A 6 2.08 14.27 2.48
CA ILE A 6 1.69 13.64 1.21
C ILE A 6 0.20 13.86 0.95
N LEU A 7 -0.66 13.51 1.92
CA LEU A 7 -2.11 13.69 1.79
C LEU A 7 -2.50 15.17 1.64
N LYS A 8 -1.74 16.13 2.18
CA LYS A 8 -2.04 17.56 2.01
C LYS A 8 -1.58 18.13 0.66
N CYS A 9 -0.43 17.69 0.17
CA CYS A 9 0.25 18.32 -0.97
C CYS A 9 0.04 17.59 -2.30
N ALA A 10 -0.20 16.28 -2.28
CA ALA A 10 -0.38 15.50 -3.50
C ALA A 10 -1.65 15.95 -4.25
N THR A 11 -1.56 15.98 -5.58
CA THR A 11 -2.65 16.34 -6.50
C THR A 11 -2.83 15.23 -7.53
N HIS A 12 -3.83 15.32 -8.40
CA HIS A 12 -4.04 14.37 -9.49
C HIS A 12 -2.82 14.26 -10.45
N ASN A 13 -1.95 15.28 -10.48
CA ASN A 13 -0.71 15.28 -11.27
C ASN A 13 0.51 14.71 -10.51
N SER A 14 0.30 14.21 -9.29
CA SER A 14 1.37 13.64 -8.47
C SER A 14 1.42 12.12 -8.63
N LEU A 15 2.64 11.57 -8.59
CA LEU A 15 2.89 10.16 -8.33
C LEU A 15 3.41 10.01 -6.90
N VAL A 16 2.66 9.31 -6.06
CA VAL A 16 3.04 9.03 -4.66
C VAL A 16 3.66 7.63 -4.58
N ILE A 17 4.90 7.55 -4.07
CA ILE A 17 5.58 6.27 -3.84
C ILE A 17 5.79 6.14 -2.34
N CYS A 18 5.23 5.09 -1.76
CA CYS A 18 5.29 4.81 -0.34
C CYS A 18 5.93 3.44 -0.11
N ASP A 19 6.88 3.38 0.80
CA ASP A 19 7.43 2.13 1.31
C ASP A 19 7.14 2.05 2.81
N GLU A 20 6.69 0.88 3.25
CA GLU A 20 6.33 0.55 4.63
C GLU A 20 5.66 1.71 5.42
N LEU A 21 4.43 2.07 5.04
CA LEU A 21 3.67 3.09 5.76
C LEU A 21 3.31 2.66 7.21
N ALA A 22 3.29 3.65 8.11
CA ALA A 22 2.89 3.49 9.51
C ALA A 22 3.73 2.48 10.34
N VAL A 23 5.00 2.28 9.95
CA VAL A 23 5.98 1.48 10.72
C VAL A 23 6.08 1.96 12.17
N GLY A 24 6.19 1.01 13.10
CA GLY A 24 6.27 1.27 14.53
C GLY A 24 4.92 1.54 15.21
N THR A 25 3.81 1.40 14.49
CA THR A 25 2.45 1.48 15.04
C THR A 25 1.91 0.06 15.29
N GLU A 26 1.00 -0.09 16.26
CA GLU A 26 0.23 -1.33 16.43
C GLU A 26 -0.44 -1.75 15.11
N LEU A 27 -0.44 -3.05 14.81
CA LEU A 27 -0.90 -3.63 13.55
C LEU A 27 -2.29 -3.13 13.13
N THR A 28 -3.28 -3.21 14.02
CA THR A 28 -4.67 -2.77 13.73
C THR A 28 -4.75 -1.29 13.36
N SER A 29 -3.96 -0.47 14.06
CA SER A 29 -3.87 0.96 13.80
C SER A 29 -3.14 1.25 12.48
N ALA A 30 -2.07 0.52 12.19
CA ALA A 30 -1.34 0.62 10.93
C ALA A 30 -2.25 0.28 9.73
N ILE A 31 -2.98 -0.84 9.80
CA ILE A 31 -3.97 -1.25 8.78
C ILE A 31 -5.00 -0.14 8.55
N SER A 32 -5.55 0.42 9.63
CA SER A 32 -6.56 1.48 9.56
C SER A 32 -6.02 2.77 8.93
N ILE A 33 -4.81 3.20 9.32
CA ILE A 33 -4.15 4.40 8.79
C ILE A 33 -3.84 4.23 7.30
N VAL A 34 -3.27 3.09 6.91
CA VAL A 34 -2.91 2.80 5.51
C VAL A 34 -4.17 2.69 4.64
N GLY A 35 -5.17 1.95 5.10
CA GLY A 35 -6.44 1.82 4.39
C GLY A 35 -7.14 3.17 4.17
N ALA A 36 -7.22 4.01 5.21
CA ALA A 36 -7.79 5.35 5.09
C ALA A 36 -7.00 6.23 4.10
N SER A 37 -5.67 6.12 4.11
CA SER A 37 -4.80 6.89 3.22
C SER A 37 -4.97 6.48 1.75
N ILE A 38 -5.05 5.17 1.47
CA ILE A 38 -5.33 4.64 0.13
C ILE A 38 -6.66 5.18 -0.40
N VAL A 39 -7.73 5.10 0.41
CA VAL A 39 -9.04 5.64 0.03
C VAL A 39 -8.99 7.14 -0.25
N GLN A 40 -8.24 7.91 0.53
CA GLN A 40 -8.08 9.35 0.29
C GLN A 40 -7.31 9.67 -0.99
N LEU A 41 -6.27 8.91 -1.31
CA LEU A 41 -5.50 9.08 -2.55
C LEU A 41 -6.35 8.71 -3.77
N GLU A 42 -7.08 7.60 -3.71
CA GLU A 42 -7.95 7.12 -4.80
C GLU A 42 -9.09 8.11 -5.08
N ASN A 43 -9.81 8.55 -4.04
CA ASN A 43 -10.91 9.52 -4.16
C ASN A 43 -10.48 10.87 -4.75
N ARG A 44 -9.18 11.19 -4.71
CA ARG A 44 -8.60 12.43 -5.26
C ARG A 44 -7.93 12.23 -6.62
N ASP A 45 -8.12 11.06 -7.22
CA ASP A 45 -7.54 10.64 -8.50
C ASP A 45 -6.01 10.78 -8.53
N ILE A 46 -5.36 10.47 -7.41
CA ILE A 46 -3.90 10.55 -7.28
C ILE A 46 -3.30 9.20 -7.67
N SER A 47 -2.27 9.22 -8.51
CA SER A 47 -1.53 8.00 -8.84
C SER A 47 -0.60 7.63 -7.69
N PHE A 48 -0.63 6.37 -7.25
CA PHE A 48 0.24 5.92 -6.17
C PHE A 48 0.69 4.46 -6.31
N ILE A 49 1.84 4.15 -5.72
CA ILE A 49 2.36 2.81 -5.49
C ILE A 49 2.75 2.72 -4.02
N SER A 50 2.29 1.66 -3.34
CA SER A 50 2.66 1.40 -1.96
C SER A 50 3.17 -0.03 -1.81
N ALA A 51 4.36 -0.19 -1.24
CA ALA A 51 4.85 -1.47 -0.73
C ALA A 51 4.55 -1.55 0.77
N SER A 52 4.08 -2.73 1.23
CA SER A 52 3.73 -2.93 2.63
C SER A 52 3.70 -4.41 2.98
N HIS A 53 3.99 -4.73 4.24
CA HIS A 53 3.72 -6.04 4.85
C HIS A 53 2.26 -6.24 5.25
N LEU A 54 1.42 -5.21 5.13
CA LEU A 54 0.04 -5.20 5.63
C LEU A 54 -0.94 -5.80 4.62
N HIS A 55 -0.80 -7.09 4.34
CA HIS A 55 -1.71 -7.86 3.47
C HIS A 55 -3.19 -7.64 3.86
N GLU A 56 -3.48 -7.57 5.16
CA GLU A 56 -4.84 -7.42 5.69
C GLU A 56 -5.56 -6.12 5.26
N VAL A 57 -4.83 -5.11 4.79
CA VAL A 57 -5.43 -3.88 4.23
C VAL A 57 -6.37 -4.21 3.06
N SER A 58 -6.04 -5.22 2.25
CA SER A 58 -6.87 -5.70 1.14
C SER A 58 -8.22 -6.27 1.59
N ASN A 59 -8.34 -6.66 2.86
CA ASN A 59 -9.56 -7.26 3.40
C ASN A 59 -10.60 -6.22 3.85
N LEU A 60 -10.21 -4.94 3.98
CA LEU A 60 -11.11 -3.89 4.43
C LEU A 60 -12.20 -3.61 3.38
N ASP A 61 -13.46 -3.49 3.83
CA ASP A 61 -14.60 -3.32 2.92
C ASP A 61 -14.50 -2.03 2.08
N ASN A 62 -13.95 -0.96 2.65
CA ASN A 62 -13.71 0.29 1.92
C ASN A 62 -12.63 0.15 0.84
N ILE A 63 -11.65 -0.73 1.03
CA ILE A 63 -10.61 -1.04 0.05
C ILE A 63 -11.15 -1.93 -1.07
N LYS A 64 -11.91 -2.98 -0.73
CA LYS A 64 -12.57 -3.88 -1.70
C LYS A 64 -13.52 -3.17 -2.65
N ARG A 65 -14.06 -2.01 -2.25
CA ARG A 65 -14.96 -1.18 -3.06
C ARG A 65 -14.25 -0.29 -4.07
N LEU A 66 -12.93 -0.13 -3.98
CA LEU A 66 -12.17 0.67 -4.93
C LEU A 66 -12.00 -0.09 -6.24
N THR A 67 -12.53 0.44 -7.33
CA THR A 67 -12.49 -0.23 -8.65
C THR A 67 -11.17 -0.01 -9.40
N ARG A 68 -10.44 1.05 -9.08
CA ARG A 68 -9.17 1.43 -9.73
C ARG A 68 -7.93 0.89 -9.02
N LEU A 69 -8.08 0.39 -7.80
CA LEU A 69 -6.96 -0.16 -7.03
C LEU A 69 -6.60 -1.55 -7.56
N GLN A 70 -5.31 -1.75 -7.85
CA GLN A 70 -4.76 -3.05 -8.21
C GLN A 70 -3.81 -3.50 -7.10
N ILE A 71 -3.96 -4.75 -6.65
CA ILE A 71 -3.15 -5.33 -5.57
C ILE A 71 -2.29 -6.44 -6.18
N TYR A 72 -0.99 -6.34 -5.95
CA TYR A 72 -0.01 -7.30 -6.44
C TYR A 72 0.73 -7.92 -5.26
N HIS A 73 1.04 -9.21 -5.38
CA HIS A 73 1.88 -9.92 -4.41
C HIS A 73 3.18 -10.30 -5.09
N MET A 74 4.30 -9.80 -4.57
CA MET A 74 5.62 -10.24 -4.98
C MET A 74 5.91 -11.57 -4.29
N ASN A 75 5.97 -12.65 -5.05
CA ASN A 75 6.28 -13.99 -4.54
C ASN A 75 7.71 -14.37 -4.96
N VAL A 76 8.48 -14.95 -4.05
CA VAL A 76 9.81 -15.48 -4.33
C VAL A 76 9.78 -16.97 -4.03
N THR A 77 10.13 -17.78 -5.02
CA THR A 77 10.21 -19.24 -4.86
C THR A 77 11.66 -19.66 -4.75
N TYR A 78 12.01 -20.46 -3.75
CA TYR A 78 13.35 -21.03 -3.64
C TYR A 78 13.42 -22.37 -4.36
N ASP A 79 14.32 -22.47 -5.35
CA ASP A 79 14.67 -23.75 -5.98
C ASP A 79 15.76 -24.41 -5.14
N GLU A 80 15.35 -25.35 -4.28
CA GLU A 80 16.23 -26.14 -3.40
C GLU A 80 17.33 -26.89 -4.17
N VAL A 81 17.03 -27.36 -5.39
CA VAL A 81 17.96 -28.15 -6.20
C VAL A 81 19.08 -27.28 -6.75
N LYS A 82 18.70 -26.11 -7.28
CA LYS A 82 19.66 -25.16 -7.87
C LYS A 82 20.24 -24.20 -6.84
N LYS A 83 19.70 -24.16 -5.62
CA LYS A 83 20.00 -23.20 -4.56
C LYS A 83 19.86 -21.75 -5.02
N VAL A 84 18.85 -21.46 -5.84
CA VAL A 84 18.59 -20.11 -6.38
C VAL A 84 17.21 -19.62 -5.98
N LEU A 85 17.08 -18.30 -5.85
CA LEU A 85 15.79 -17.63 -5.74
C LEU A 85 15.25 -17.38 -7.15
N ILE A 86 13.99 -17.77 -7.37
CA ILE A 86 13.22 -17.50 -8.58
C ILE A 86 12.21 -16.41 -8.23
N TYR A 87 12.27 -15.31 -8.99
CA TYR A 87 11.47 -14.10 -8.83
C TYR A 87 10.35 -14.05 -9.87
#